data_AF-A0A4U9WR52-F1
#
_entry.id   AF-A0A4U9WR52-F1
#
_cell.length_a   1.000
_cell.length_b   1.000
_cell.length_c   1.000
_cell.angle_alpha   90.00
_cell.angle_beta   90.00
_cell.angle_gamma   90.00
#
_symmetry.space_group_name_H-M   'P 1'
#
loop_
_entity.id
_entity.type
_entity.pdbx_description
1 polymer ?
#
loop_
_entity_poly.entity_id
_entity_poly.type
_entity_poly.pdbx_seq_one_letter_code
_entity_poly.pdbx_strand_id
1 'polypeptide(L)'
;MQIVADTAVICGDGGIHSWDLGRMGFLCRIALLNGWFTAEENLWFHTRLALRARHYYANWESYFAAFFVGRAYWQSLNQETPEQQQYAFCHYSGTKNYIQMQQHLYCQDDSPLKHLAWHIDCHEMDKTGIPGRG
;
A
#
# COMPACT_ATOMS: atom_id res chain seq x y z
N MET A 1 3.04 8.32 21.11
CA MET A 1 2.49 7.45 20.06
C MET A 1 3.26 6.14 20.05
N GLN A 2 2.86 5.16 20.87
CA GLN A 2 3.61 3.91 21.05
C GLN A 2 3.69 3.08 19.75
N ILE A 3 2.56 2.93 19.04
CA ILE A 3 2.50 2.21 17.75
C ILE A 3 3.51 2.75 16.73
N VAL A 4 3.65 4.07 16.61
CA VAL A 4 4.57 4.71 15.64
C VAL A 4 6.02 4.36 15.97
N ALA A 5 6.40 4.42 17.25
CA ALA A 5 7.74 4.06 17.69
C ALA A 5 8.03 2.56 17.48
N ASP A 6 7.06 1.70 17.82
CA ASP A 6 7.20 0.24 17.73
C ASP A 6 7.33 -0.25 16.27
N THR A 7 6.78 0.51 15.32
CA THR A 7 6.69 0.11 13.90
C THR A 7 7.72 0.81 13.01
N ALA A 8 8.47 1.79 13.54
CA ALA A 8 9.43 2.59 12.78
C ALA A 8 10.49 1.73 12.06
N VAL A 9 11.03 0.72 12.75
CA VAL A 9 12.03 -0.21 12.17
C VAL A 9 11.45 -1.06 11.03
N ILE A 10 10.17 -1.39 11.12
CA ILE A 10 9.48 -2.24 10.13
C ILE A 10 9.06 -1.43 8.90
N CYS A 11 8.61 -0.19 9.12
CA CYS A 11 8.08 0.66 8.05
C CYS A 11 9.16 1.50 7.33
N GLY A 12 10.31 1.70 7.97
CA GLY A 12 11.35 2.59 7.48
C GLY A 12 10.89 4.05 7.37
N ASP A 13 11.67 4.86 6.66
CA ASP A 13 11.41 6.30 6.47
C ASP A 13 10.11 6.60 5.73
N GLY A 14 9.62 5.64 4.93
CA GLY A 14 8.34 5.70 4.25
C GLY A 14 7.13 5.56 5.16
N GLY A 15 7.30 5.14 6.41
CA GLY A 15 6.21 4.91 7.35
C GLY A 15 5.10 4.05 6.72
N ILE A 16 3.84 4.40 7.00
CA ILE A 16 2.67 3.64 6.51
C ILE A 16 2.13 4.12 5.16
N HIS A 17 2.87 4.94 4.40
CA HIS A 17 2.41 5.51 3.12
C HIS A 17 1.98 4.47 2.08
N SER A 18 2.54 3.26 2.10
CA SER A 18 2.17 2.19 1.17
C SER A 18 0.70 1.77 1.33
N TRP A 19 0.11 1.88 2.52
CA TRP A 19 -1.33 1.67 2.71
C TRP A 19 -2.15 2.67 1.89
N ASP A 20 -1.79 3.94 1.90
CA ASP A 20 -2.45 4.97 1.11
C ASP A 20 -2.25 4.77 -0.39
N LEU A 21 -1.03 4.43 -0.81
CA LEU A 21 -0.73 4.11 -2.21
C LEU A 21 -1.57 2.92 -2.71
N GLY A 22 -1.75 1.89 -1.88
CA GLY A 22 -2.62 0.75 -2.19
C GLY A 22 -4.09 1.16 -2.34
N ARG A 23 -4.61 2.04 -1.45
CA ARG A 23 -5.97 2.58 -1.57
C ARG A 23 -6.15 3.43 -2.83
N MET A 24 -5.16 4.26 -3.16
CA MET A 24 -5.18 5.05 -4.39
C MET A 24 -5.20 4.15 -5.64
N GLY A 25 -4.38 3.08 -5.66
CA GLY A 25 -4.38 2.11 -6.75
C GLY A 25 -5.72 1.39 -6.90
N PHE A 26 -6.36 1.03 -5.78
CA PHE A 26 -7.71 0.47 -5.79
C PHE A 26 -8.72 1.46 -6.39
N LEU A 27 -8.71 2.73 -5.98
CA LEU A 27 -9.60 3.76 -6.53
C LEU A 27 -9.38 3.98 -8.03
N CYS A 28 -8.14 3.94 -8.52
CA CYS A 28 -7.85 4.04 -9.96
C CYS A 28 -8.48 2.87 -10.73
N ARG A 29 -8.32 1.64 -10.22
CA ARG A 29 -8.96 0.45 -10.81
C ARG A 29 -10.48 0.57 -10.83
N ILE A 30 -11.10 1.07 -9.76
CA ILE A 30 -12.55 1.31 -9.73
C ILE A 30 -12.96 2.39 -10.73
N ALA A 31 -12.20 3.48 -10.83
CA ALA A 31 -12.46 4.55 -11.79
C ALA A 31 -12.41 4.04 -13.25
N LEU A 32 -11.44 3.19 -13.59
CA LEU A 32 -11.37 2.53 -14.90
C LEU A 32 -12.59 1.64 -15.15
N LEU A 33 -12.95 0.79 -14.18
CA LEU A 33 -14.09 -0.13 -14.31
C LEU A 33 -15.44 0.58 -14.47
N ASN A 34 -15.57 1.80 -13.93
CA ASN A 34 -16.77 2.64 -14.07
C ASN A 34 -16.72 3.59 -15.29
N GLY A 35 -15.67 3.52 -16.11
CA GLY A 35 -15.50 4.41 -17.27
C GLY A 35 -15.29 5.88 -16.88
N TRP A 36 -14.78 6.14 -15.68
CA TRP A 36 -14.37 7.48 -15.25
C TRP A 36 -12.98 7.82 -15.80
N PHE A 37 -12.10 6.81 -15.89
CA PHE A 37 -10.80 6.89 -16.53
C PHE A 37 -10.74 5.98 -17.77
N THR A 38 -9.94 6.40 -18.73
CA THR A 38 -9.40 5.56 -19.80
C THR A 38 -8.30 4.64 -19.25
N ALA A 39 -7.95 3.59 -20.01
CA ALA A 39 -6.83 2.71 -19.67
C ALA A 39 -5.50 3.47 -19.57
N GLU A 40 -5.32 4.49 -20.41
CA GLU A 40 -4.12 5.33 -20.44
C GLU A 40 -4.01 6.22 -19.20
N GLU A 41 -5.09 6.90 -18.79
CA GLU A 41 -5.16 7.65 -17.53
C GLU A 41 -4.89 6.76 -16.33
N ASN A 42 -5.50 5.56 -16.30
CA ASN A 42 -5.26 4.60 -15.22
C ASN A 42 -3.79 4.16 -15.16
N LEU A 43 -3.17 3.86 -16.31
CA LEU A 43 -1.75 3.53 -16.38
C LEU A 43 -0.87 4.69 -15.91
N TRP A 44 -1.17 5.93 -16.32
CA TRP A 44 -0.46 7.12 -15.88
C TRP A 44 -0.48 7.25 -14.34
N PHE A 45 -1.66 7.12 -13.72
CA PHE A 45 -1.77 7.14 -12.26
C PHE A 45 -0.96 6.04 -11.59
N HIS A 46 -1.04 4.80 -12.09
CA HIS A 46 -0.28 3.67 -11.55
C HIS A 46 1.24 3.89 -11.68
N THR A 47 1.72 4.49 -12.77
CA THR A 47 3.13 4.90 -12.91
C THR A 47 3.53 5.91 -11.84
N ARG A 48 2.71 6.93 -11.57
CA ARG A 48 2.99 7.90 -10.49
C ARG A 48 2.99 7.26 -9.11
N LEU A 49 2.08 6.31 -8.85
CA LEU A 49 2.05 5.55 -7.59
C LEU A 49 3.30 4.68 -7.44
N ALA A 50 3.75 4.02 -8.51
CA ALA A 50 4.97 3.22 -8.52
C ALA A 50 6.23 4.06 -8.24
N LEU A 51 6.33 5.26 -8.84
CA LEU A 51 7.43 6.19 -8.55
C LEU A 51 7.44 6.65 -7.09
N ARG A 52 6.26 6.93 -6.51
CA ARG A 52 6.15 7.25 -5.07
C ARG A 52 6.52 6.08 -4.18
N ALA A 53 6.10 4.87 -4.53
CA ALA A 53 6.48 3.67 -3.80
C ALA A 53 8.02 3.51 -3.77
N ARG A 54 8.70 3.70 -4.92
CA ARG A 54 10.17 3.64 -5.01
C ARG A 54 10.88 4.76 -4.26
N HIS A 55 10.24 5.91 -4.09
CA HIS A 55 10.80 7.00 -3.31
C HIS A 55 10.83 6.68 -1.81
N TYR A 56 9.78 6.03 -1.29
CA TYR A 56 9.62 5.74 0.13
C TYR A 56 10.16 4.37 0.57
N TYR A 57 10.29 3.43 -0.35
CA TYR A 57 10.59 2.03 -0.05
C TYR A 57 11.69 1.49 -0.97
N ALA A 58 12.56 0.64 -0.41
CA ALA A 58 13.73 0.12 -1.11
C ALA A 58 13.42 -1.13 -1.96
N ASN A 59 12.38 -1.87 -1.59
CA ASN A 59 12.01 -3.15 -2.19
C ASN A 59 10.55 -3.50 -1.86
N TRP A 60 10.06 -4.61 -2.44
CA TRP A 60 8.72 -5.09 -2.17
C TRP A 60 8.50 -5.41 -0.69
N GLU A 61 9.49 -5.98 -0.01
CA GLU A 61 9.38 -6.39 1.39
C GLU A 61 9.09 -5.20 2.31
N SER A 62 9.86 -4.12 2.18
CA SER A 62 9.63 -2.88 2.93
C SER A 62 8.29 -2.23 2.58
N TYR A 63 7.91 -2.22 1.30
CA TYR A 63 6.61 -1.70 0.85
C TYR A 63 5.44 -2.47 1.48
N PHE A 64 5.46 -3.81 1.44
CA PHE A 64 4.39 -4.63 1.97
C PHE A 64 4.37 -4.68 3.50
N ALA A 65 5.53 -4.65 4.16
CA ALA A 65 5.60 -4.52 5.61
C ALA A 65 4.89 -3.25 6.08
N ALA A 66 5.22 -2.11 5.47
CA ALA A 66 4.53 -0.84 5.70
C ALA A 66 3.03 -0.89 5.36
N PHE A 67 2.63 -1.64 4.33
CA PHE A 67 1.23 -1.74 3.91
C PHE A 67 0.42 -2.46 4.97
N PHE A 68 0.97 -3.55 5.50
CA PHE A 68 0.34 -4.31 6.56
C PHE A 68 0.30 -3.53 7.89
N VAL A 69 1.35 -2.80 8.24
CA VAL A 69 1.28 -1.94 9.44
C VAL A 69 0.23 -0.85 9.24
N GLY A 70 0.23 -0.18 8.09
CA GLY A 70 -0.71 0.90 7.79
C GLY A 70 -2.16 0.46 7.80
N ARG A 71 -2.47 -0.73 7.27
CA ARG A 71 -3.82 -1.30 7.34
C ARG A 71 -4.27 -1.55 8.78
N ALA A 72 -3.43 -2.23 9.58
CA ALA A 72 -3.77 -2.54 10.97
C ALA A 72 -3.94 -1.28 11.81
N TYR A 73 -3.09 -0.27 11.59
CA TYR A 73 -3.19 1.05 12.21
C TYR A 73 -4.47 1.76 11.80
N TRP A 74 -4.79 1.81 10.50
CA TRP A 74 -6.01 2.43 10.02
C TRP A 74 -7.27 1.82 10.64
N GLN A 75 -7.30 0.50 10.82
CA GLN A 75 -8.42 -0.19 11.48
C GLN A 75 -8.52 0.11 12.97
N SER A 76 -7.40 0.37 13.65
CA SER A 76 -7.41 0.70 15.08
C SER A 76 -7.84 2.14 15.37
N LEU A 77 -7.82 3.05 14.38
CA LEU A 77 -8.21 4.46 14.57
C LEU A 77 -9.65 4.66 15.04
N ASN A 78 -10.52 3.68 14.86
CA ASN A 78 -11.92 3.76 15.32
C ASN A 78 -12.07 3.60 16.84
N GLN A 79 -10.99 3.36 17.58
CA GLN A 79 -11.04 3.23 19.04
C GLN A 79 -10.87 4.58 19.74
N GLU A 80 -11.55 4.75 20.87
CA GLU A 80 -11.65 6.02 21.59
C GLU A 80 -10.39 6.37 22.38
N THR A 81 -9.73 5.35 22.97
CA THR A 81 -8.53 5.57 23.79
C THR A 81 -7.26 4.99 23.15
N PRO A 82 -6.07 5.56 23.43
CA PRO A 82 -4.79 5.04 22.94
C PRO A 82 -4.54 3.57 23.31
N GLU A 83 -4.99 3.12 24.48
CA GLU A 83 -4.83 1.73 24.94
C GLU A 83 -5.71 0.79 24.11
N GLN A 84 -6.95 1.20 23.81
CA GLN A 84 -7.83 0.44 22.92
C GLN A 84 -7.28 0.43 21.49
N GLN A 85 -6.71 1.53 21.01
CA GLN A 85 -6.04 1.59 19.70
C GLN A 85 -4.85 0.63 19.64
N GLN A 86 -4.01 0.59 20.68
CA GLN A 86 -2.89 -0.35 20.78
C GLN A 86 -3.38 -1.80 20.78
N TYR A 87 -4.40 -2.11 21.60
CA TYR A 87 -4.98 -3.45 21.65
C TYR A 87 -5.57 -3.87 20.29
N ALA A 88 -6.35 -2.99 19.66
CA ALA A 88 -6.94 -3.25 18.35
C ALA A 88 -5.87 -3.42 17.27
N PHE A 89 -4.80 -2.61 17.28
CA PHE A 89 -3.67 -2.76 16.37
C PHE A 89 -3.02 -4.15 16.50
N CYS A 90 -2.70 -4.57 17.74
CA CYS A 90 -2.15 -5.89 18.02
C CYS A 90 -3.11 -7.02 17.62
N HIS A 91 -4.42 -6.83 17.82
CA HIS A 91 -5.43 -7.78 17.43
C HIS A 91 -5.48 -7.94 15.90
N TYR A 92 -5.57 -6.83 15.15
CA TYR A 92 -5.65 -6.87 13.69
C TYR A 92 -4.38 -7.44 13.04
N SER A 93 -3.20 -7.03 13.53
CA SER A 93 -1.93 -7.55 13.05
C SER A 93 -1.71 -9.02 13.42
N GLY A 94 -2.30 -9.49 14.52
CA GLY A 94 -2.22 -10.87 15.00
C GLY A 94 -3.31 -11.82 14.49
N THR A 95 -4.27 -11.37 13.67
CA THR A 95 -5.32 -12.28 13.19
C THR A 95 -4.74 -13.37 12.29
N LYS A 96 -5.28 -14.59 12.38
CA LYS A 96 -4.79 -15.76 11.63
C LYS A 96 -4.70 -15.49 10.12
N ASN A 97 -5.73 -14.89 9.55
CA ASN A 97 -5.76 -14.56 8.11
C ASN A 97 -4.64 -13.57 7.74
N TYR A 98 -4.33 -12.62 8.62
CA TYR A 98 -3.31 -11.61 8.39
C TYR A 98 -1.90 -12.22 8.37
N ILE A 99 -1.62 -13.05 9.38
CA ILE A 99 -0.37 -13.78 9.49
C ILE A 99 -0.22 -14.72 8.29
N GLN A 100 -1.29 -15.43 7.90
CA GLN A 100 -1.28 -16.32 6.74
C GLN A 100 -1.01 -15.57 5.43
N MET A 101 -1.61 -14.38 5.23
CA MET A 101 -1.35 -13.54 4.06
C MET A 101 0.12 -13.10 4.01
N GLN A 102 0.67 -12.64 5.13
CA GLN A 102 2.09 -12.25 5.23
C GLN A 102 3.02 -13.45 4.96
N GLN A 103 2.74 -14.60 5.58
CA GLN A 103 3.50 -15.83 5.38
C GLN A 103 3.46 -16.30 3.93
N HIS A 104 2.28 -16.26 3.30
CA HIS A 104 2.13 -16.63 1.90
C HIS A 104 2.97 -15.70 1.01
N LEU A 105 2.88 -14.39 1.27
CA LEU A 105 3.58 -13.38 0.49
C LEU A 105 5.11 -13.44 0.65
N TYR A 106 5.65 -13.74 1.83
CA TYR A 106 7.10 -13.71 2.07
C TYR A 106 7.77 -15.08 1.91
N CYS A 107 7.09 -16.16 2.28
CA CYS A 107 7.75 -17.46 2.42
C CYS A 107 7.50 -18.40 1.25
N GLN A 108 6.37 -18.29 0.54
CA GLN A 108 6.04 -19.25 -0.52
C GLN A 108 6.81 -18.98 -1.80
N ASP A 109 7.22 -20.04 -2.50
CA ASP A 109 8.04 -19.96 -3.71
C ASP A 109 7.26 -19.45 -4.93
N ASP A 110 5.94 -19.63 -4.94
CA ASP A 110 5.04 -19.07 -5.94
C ASP A 110 4.66 -17.61 -5.65
N SER A 111 5.19 -17.00 -4.58
CA SER A 111 4.88 -15.62 -4.25
C SER A 111 5.28 -14.66 -5.37
N PRO A 112 4.39 -13.77 -5.81
CA PRO A 112 4.71 -12.79 -6.83
C PRO A 112 5.82 -11.83 -6.39
N LEU A 113 6.09 -11.66 -5.09
CA LEU A 113 7.21 -10.82 -4.63
C LEU A 113 8.56 -11.33 -5.10
N LYS A 114 8.71 -12.66 -5.19
CA LYS A 114 9.98 -13.29 -5.59
C LYS A 114 10.23 -13.17 -7.10
N HIS A 115 9.17 -12.94 -7.89
CA HIS A 115 9.21 -12.97 -9.35
C HIS A 115 9.01 -11.60 -10.00
N LEU A 116 8.52 -10.60 -9.26
CA LEU A 116 8.32 -9.24 -9.76
C LEU A 116 9.53 -8.36 -9.45
N ALA A 117 10.12 -7.76 -10.47
CA ALA A 117 11.13 -6.73 -10.28
C ALA A 117 10.55 -5.53 -9.50
N TRP A 118 11.29 -5.00 -8.53
CA TRP A 118 10.91 -3.76 -7.85
C TRP A 118 11.02 -2.54 -8.78
N HIS A 119 12.08 -2.51 -9.60
CA HIS A 119 12.37 -1.43 -10.54
C HIS A 119 11.85 -1.76 -11.95
N ILE A 120 10.54 -1.82 -12.13
CA ILE A 120 9.94 -1.93 -13.48
C ILE A 120 10.08 -0.58 -14.19
N ASP A 121 10.58 -0.56 -15.41
CA ASP A 121 10.68 0.72 -16.14
C ASP A 121 9.30 1.34 -16.34
N CYS A 122 9.16 2.56 -15.86
CA CYS A 122 7.98 3.37 -16.07
C CYS A 122 8.29 4.32 -17.23
N HIS A 123 7.69 4.08 -18.40
CA HIS A 123 7.79 5.03 -19.51
C HIS A 123 7.27 6.40 -19.06
N GLU A 124 7.99 7.46 -19.47
CA GLU A 124 7.52 8.81 -19.26
C GLU A 124 6.22 9.00 -20.05
N MET A 125 5.13 9.20 -19.31
CA MET A 125 3.82 9.48 -19.86
C MET A 125 3.45 10.90 -19.48
N ASP A 126 3.11 11.72 -20.47
CA ASP A 126 2.50 13.02 -20.22
C ASP A 126 1.20 12.84 -19.44
N LYS A 127 0.86 13.83 -18.62
CA LYS A 127 -0.44 13.83 -17.95
C LYS A 127 -1.50 13.85 -19.05
N THR A 128 -2.14 12.71 -19.27
CA THR A 128 -3.28 12.61 -20.16
C THR A 128 -4.33 13.59 -19.68
N GLY A 129 -4.74 14.49 -20.58
CA GLY A 129 -5.68 15.55 -20.24
C GLY A 129 -6.99 14.92 -19.83
N ILE A 130 -7.32 14.99 -18.53
CA ILE A 130 -8.67 14.68 -18.05
C ILE A 130 -9.58 15.68 -18.75
N PRO A 131 -10.40 15.29 -19.75
CA PRO A 131 -11.32 16.23 -20.34
C PRO A 131 -12.29 16.60 -19.23
N GLY A 132 -12.33 17.89 -18.89
CA GLY A 132 -13.36 18.42 -18.00
C GLY A 132 -14.71 18.01 -18.58
N ARG A 133 -15.39 17.09 -17.89
CA ARG A 133 -16.80 16.83 -18.15
C ARG A 133 -17.53 18.10 -17.71
N GLY A 134 -17.97 18.88 -18.70
CA GLY A 134 -18.95 19.96 -18.50
C GLY A 134 -20.30 19.44 -18.07
#